data_AF-A0A2A9PIE8-F1
#
_entry.id   AF-A0A2A9PIE8-F1
#
_cell.length_a   1.000
_cell.length_b   1.000
_cell.length_c   1.000
_cell.angle_alpha   90.00
_cell.angle_beta   90.00
_cell.angle_gamma   90.00
#
_symmetry.space_group_name_H-M   'P 1'
#
loop_
_entity.id
_entity.type
_entity.pdbx_description
1 polymer ?
#
loop_
_entity_poly.entity_id
_entity_poly.type
_entity_poly.pdbx_seq_one_letter_code
_entity_poly.pdbx_strand_id
1 'polypeptide(L)'
;MSDICASDDIRILTERLNVLTPPSRLLDDSMSQPAGRTKMVHHLDTPYSTVSWPDISLDDQDAILELLCHLLSPLGHHRRAHTRPSKGKRAARGRREKVDAEGAAPASAPVPPRPELCAKVDVGFNSITRTLQEPSFDARCQPYAMVFVARGNQSSAFNCHFPKMVGVASKDCPPDERTRLVGFSKPCSDRLSSSLGIARVSSVALSRDAPGAAALWDLVRRKVAPVDMAWLEDAMSAEHRVTKIISVDTPMGSKRARTT
;
A
#
# COMPACT_ATOMS: atom_id res chain seq x y z
N MET A 1 -20.42 -42.38 48.76
CA MET A 1 -20.10 -43.23 47.60
C MET A 1 -19.21 -42.40 46.69
N SER A 2 -17.91 -42.39 46.95
CA SER A 2 -16.88 -43.32 46.40
C SER A 2 -16.35 -42.75 45.08
N ASP A 3 -15.19 -42.11 45.04
CA ASP A 3 -13.81 -42.66 45.05
C ASP A 3 -13.24 -42.94 43.63
N ILE A 4 -12.06 -42.34 43.40
CA ILE A 4 -10.83 -42.95 42.84
C ILE A 4 -10.49 -42.88 41.33
N CYS A 5 -9.28 -42.31 41.10
CA CYS A 5 -8.23 -42.53 40.07
C CYS A 5 -8.55 -42.34 38.58
N ALA A 6 -7.61 -42.08 37.68
CA ALA A 6 -6.24 -41.57 37.62
C ALA A 6 -5.86 -41.75 36.13
N SER A 7 -5.14 -40.82 35.50
CA SER A 7 -4.25 -41.19 34.41
C SER A 7 -3.25 -40.07 34.13
N ASP A 8 -2.01 -40.38 34.52
CA ASP A 8 -0.76 -39.70 34.26
C ASP A 8 -0.37 -39.72 32.77
N ASP A 9 0.34 -38.69 32.28
CA ASP A 9 1.79 -38.65 31.97
C ASP A 9 2.12 -38.96 30.51
N ILE A 10 2.59 -37.94 29.74
CA ILE A 10 3.69 -38.08 28.76
C ILE A 10 4.44 -36.74 28.66
N ARG A 11 5.45 -36.59 29.53
CA ARG A 11 6.73 -35.91 29.24
C ARG A 11 7.80 -37.00 29.15
N ILE A 12 8.98 -36.66 28.60
CA ILE A 12 10.23 -37.44 28.47
C ILE A 12 10.42 -37.94 27.01
N LEU A 13 11.18 -37.28 26.11
CA LEU A 13 12.65 -37.09 26.03
C LEU A 13 13.49 -38.37 26.10
N THR A 14 14.49 -38.43 25.22
CA THR A 14 15.78 -39.12 25.38
C THR A 14 15.94 -40.59 24.93
N GLU A 15 17.02 -40.76 24.17
CA GLU A 15 17.92 -41.92 24.14
C GLU A 15 17.50 -43.24 23.47
N ARG A 16 17.99 -43.40 22.24
CA ARG A 16 18.73 -44.61 21.88
C ARG A 16 20.06 -44.25 21.21
N LEU A 17 21.12 -44.45 21.98
CA LEU A 17 22.52 -44.37 21.58
C LEU A 17 23.01 -45.76 21.13
N ASN A 18 24.04 -45.77 20.26
CA ASN A 18 25.12 -46.78 20.16
C ASN A 18 24.83 -48.09 19.36
N VAL A 19 25.70 -48.64 18.48
CA VAL A 19 27.17 -48.58 18.27
C VAL A 19 27.52 -49.00 16.81
N LEU A 20 28.49 -48.35 16.14
CA LEU A 20 29.71 -48.98 15.57
C LEU A 20 30.61 -47.96 14.83
N THR A 21 31.84 -47.81 15.31
CA THR A 21 33.00 -47.09 14.75
C THR A 21 33.76 -47.95 13.71
N PRO A 22 34.88 -47.48 13.09
CA PRO A 22 34.97 -46.67 11.87
C PRO A 22 35.72 -47.42 10.73
N PRO A 23 35.99 -46.76 9.59
CA PRO A 23 37.35 -46.86 9.08
C PRO A 23 37.95 -45.50 8.69
N SER A 24 39.25 -45.40 8.95
CA SER A 24 40.13 -44.26 8.70
C SER A 24 40.51 -44.10 7.23
N ARG A 25 40.95 -42.88 6.87
CA ARG A 25 41.77 -42.46 5.69
C ARG A 25 40.98 -42.33 4.37
N LEU A 26 41.08 -41.28 3.55
CA LEU A 26 42.00 -40.15 3.35
C LEU A 26 41.25 -39.02 2.59
N LEU A 27 41.63 -37.76 2.88
CA LEU A 27 41.71 -36.57 2.00
C LEU A 27 40.67 -36.39 0.86
N ASP A 28 39.85 -35.34 0.92
CA ASP A 28 40.04 -34.20 0.01
C ASP A 28 39.29 -32.93 0.45
N ASP A 29 39.88 -31.81 0.05
CA ASP A 29 39.71 -30.43 0.50
C ASP A 29 38.39 -29.79 0.02
N SER A 30 37.63 -29.11 0.91
CA SER A 30 36.57 -28.18 0.48
C SER A 30 36.28 -27.08 1.53
N MET A 31 37.15 -26.07 1.52
CA MET A 31 36.83 -24.64 1.64
C MET A 31 35.86 -24.20 2.75
N SER A 32 36.38 -24.09 3.98
CA SER A 32 35.86 -23.10 4.93
C SER A 32 36.17 -21.69 4.40
N GLN A 33 35.16 -20.99 3.87
CA GLN A 33 35.31 -19.56 3.58
C GLN A 33 35.68 -18.82 4.89
N PRO A 34 36.73 -17.99 4.90
CA PRO A 34 37.04 -17.18 6.08
C PRO A 34 35.89 -16.20 6.32
N ALA A 35 35.40 -16.14 7.56
CA ALA A 35 34.42 -15.14 7.98
C ALA A 35 34.93 -13.75 7.57
N GLY A 36 34.21 -13.10 6.64
CA GLY A 36 34.56 -11.77 6.15
C GLY A 36 34.69 -10.80 7.33
N ARG A 37 35.74 -9.97 7.33
CA ARG A 37 35.96 -8.97 8.40
C ARG A 37 34.75 -8.03 8.44
N THR A 38 34.03 -7.96 9.55
CA THR A 38 33.00 -6.94 9.76
C THR A 38 33.64 -5.66 10.30
N LYS A 39 33.07 -4.51 9.94
CA LYS A 39 33.41 -3.22 10.52
C LYS A 39 32.14 -2.61 11.09
N MET A 40 32.20 -2.18 12.34
CA MET A 40 31.14 -1.39 12.95
C MET A 40 31.07 -0.03 12.25
N VAL A 41 29.90 0.30 11.72
CA VAL A 41 29.60 1.59 11.10
C VAL A 41 28.52 2.26 11.93
N HIS A 42 28.76 3.51 12.32
CA HIS A 42 27.77 4.31 13.03
C HIS A 42 26.92 5.08 12.01
N HIS A 43 25.60 4.96 12.15
CA HIS A 43 24.61 5.66 11.35
C HIS A 43 23.76 6.53 12.27
N LEU A 44 23.44 7.74 11.81
CA LEU A 44 22.49 8.61 12.49
C LEU A 44 21.06 8.19 12.11
N ASP A 45 20.23 7.95 13.12
CA ASP A 45 18.82 7.65 12.95
C ASP A 45 17.97 8.90 13.21
N THR A 46 16.75 8.94 12.66
CA THR A 46 15.83 10.06 12.89
C THR A 46 15.21 9.93 14.28
N PRO A 47 15.36 10.92 15.19
CA PRO A 47 14.79 10.87 16.54
C PRO A 47 13.27 11.15 16.56
N TYR A 48 12.70 11.51 15.41
CA TYR A 48 11.30 11.79 15.24
C TYR A 48 10.48 10.51 15.05
N SER A 49 9.27 10.53 15.58
CA SER A 49 8.30 9.44 15.44
C SER A 49 8.06 9.11 13.97
N THR A 50 8.29 7.86 13.59
CA THR A 50 7.95 7.39 12.24
C THR A 50 6.43 7.31 12.10
N VAL A 51 5.87 8.04 11.13
CA VAL A 51 4.45 7.94 10.81
C VAL A 51 4.16 6.55 10.29
N SER A 52 3.35 5.80 11.05
CA SER A 52 2.87 4.49 10.68
C SER A 52 1.59 4.59 9.84
N TRP A 53 1.33 3.54 9.09
CA TRP A 53 0.01 3.36 8.48
C TRP A 53 -0.97 2.93 9.58
N PRO A 54 -2.24 3.35 9.52
CA PRO A 54 -3.26 2.83 10.43
C PRO A 54 -3.34 1.31 10.35
N ASP A 55 -3.37 0.65 11.50
CA ASP A 55 -3.55 -0.80 11.60
C ASP A 55 -5.02 -1.16 11.39
N ILE A 56 -5.27 -2.06 10.43
CA ILE A 56 -6.62 -2.49 10.04
C ILE A 56 -6.60 -4.01 9.92
N SER A 57 -7.60 -4.69 10.48
CA SER A 57 -7.73 -6.15 10.36
C SER A 57 -7.91 -6.56 8.89
N LEU A 58 -7.52 -7.79 8.54
CA LEU A 58 -7.64 -8.28 7.16
C LEU A 58 -9.10 -8.42 6.73
N ASP A 59 -9.99 -8.84 7.63
CA ASP A 59 -11.42 -8.99 7.36
C ASP A 59 -12.08 -7.62 7.10
N ASP A 60 -11.72 -6.60 7.89
CA ASP A 60 -12.19 -5.24 7.68
C ASP A 60 -11.66 -4.66 6.36
N GLN A 61 -10.40 -4.94 6.00
CA GLN A 61 -9.84 -4.54 4.70
C GLN A 61 -10.64 -5.15 3.54
N ASP A 62 -11.00 -6.43 3.61
CA ASP A 62 -11.75 -7.11 2.55
C ASP A 62 -13.19 -6.58 2.44
N ALA A 63 -13.86 -6.33 3.57
CA ALA A 63 -15.20 -5.73 3.61
C ALA A 63 -15.22 -4.30 3.03
N ILE A 64 -14.23 -3.47 3.40
CA ILE A 64 -14.05 -2.11 2.85
C ILE A 64 -13.81 -2.18 1.34
N LEU A 65 -12.96 -3.11 0.88
CA LEU A 65 -12.65 -3.28 -0.53
C LEU A 65 -13.87 -3.74 -1.34
N GLU A 66 -14.67 -4.66 -0.81
CA GLU A 66 -15.90 -5.12 -1.44
C GLU A 66 -16.89 -3.97 -1.62
N LEU A 67 -17.14 -3.19 -0.57
CA LEU A 67 -18.05 -2.04 -0.62
C LEU A 67 -17.54 -0.96 -1.57
N LEU A 68 -16.22 -0.71 -1.60
CA LEU A 68 -15.59 0.19 -2.55
C LEU A 68 -15.79 -0.31 -4.00
N CYS A 69 -15.59 -1.59 -4.28
CA CYS A 69 -15.83 -2.16 -5.61
C CYS A 69 -17.30 -2.00 -6.05
N HIS A 70 -18.26 -2.20 -5.15
CA HIS A 70 -19.68 -1.97 -5.44
C HIS A 70 -19.98 -0.51 -5.77
N LEU A 71 -19.40 0.44 -5.02
CA LEU A 71 -19.55 1.88 -5.27
C LEU A 71 -18.95 2.30 -6.63
N LEU A 72 -17.82 1.70 -7.02
CA LEU A 72 -17.10 2.04 -8.25
C LEU A 72 -17.61 1.30 -9.49
N SER A 73 -18.36 0.22 -9.32
CA SER A 73 -18.89 -0.60 -10.42
C SER A 73 -19.69 0.20 -11.46
N PRO A 74 -20.62 1.12 -11.09
CA PRO A 74 -21.33 1.95 -12.06
C PRO A 74 -20.40 2.80 -12.93
N LEU A 75 -19.30 3.31 -12.36
CA LEU A 75 -18.30 4.09 -13.10
C LEU A 75 -17.58 3.24 -14.15
N GLY A 76 -17.24 1.99 -13.81
CA GLY A 76 -16.63 1.07 -14.76
C GLY A 76 -17.56 0.68 -15.90
N HIS A 77 -18.84 0.42 -15.61
CA HIS A 77 -19.84 0.14 -16.64
C HIS A 77 -19.97 1.31 -17.62
N HIS A 78 -20.09 2.53 -17.10
CA HIS A 78 -20.16 3.73 -17.92
C HIS A 78 -18.88 3.93 -18.77
N ARG A 79 -17.69 3.72 -18.19
CA ARG A 79 -16.43 3.80 -18.93
C ARG A 79 -16.34 2.75 -20.04
N ARG A 80 -16.71 1.51 -19.78
CA ARG A 80 -16.71 0.44 -20.80
C ARG A 80 -17.69 0.70 -21.94
N ALA A 81 -18.88 1.20 -21.62
CA ALA A 81 -19.93 1.46 -22.60
C ALA A 81 -19.64 2.71 -23.46
N HIS A 82 -19.05 3.76 -22.89
CA HIS A 82 -18.97 5.08 -23.54
C HIS A 82 -17.55 5.59 -23.79
N THR A 83 -16.52 5.03 -23.16
CA THR A 83 -15.13 5.42 -23.42
C THR A 83 -14.55 4.48 -24.46
N ARG A 84 -14.30 5.00 -25.67
CA ARG A 84 -13.55 4.24 -26.68
C ARG A 84 -12.12 4.02 -26.18
N PRO A 85 -11.66 2.77 -26.02
CA PRO A 85 -10.26 2.51 -25.71
C PRO A 85 -9.40 3.12 -26.81
N SER A 86 -8.35 3.85 -26.43
CA SER A 86 -7.41 4.36 -27.42
C SER A 86 -6.70 3.18 -28.05
N LYS A 87 -7.04 2.88 -29.31
CA LYS A 87 -6.27 1.93 -30.11
C LYS A 87 -4.91 2.58 -30.32
N GLY A 88 -3.89 2.12 -29.59
CA GLY A 88 -2.59 2.76 -29.52
C GLY A 88 -1.98 3.07 -30.90
N LYS A 89 -0.92 3.89 -30.93
CA LYS A 89 -0.34 4.48 -32.15
C LYS A 89 -0.08 3.48 -33.30
N ARG A 90 0.18 2.19 -33.00
CA ARG A 90 0.36 1.12 -34.01
C ARG A 90 -0.93 0.72 -34.73
N ALA A 91 -2.07 0.70 -34.04
CA ALA A 91 -3.37 0.39 -34.64
C ALA A 91 -3.93 1.58 -35.46
N ALA A 92 -3.52 2.80 -35.15
CA ALA A 92 -3.82 3.98 -35.98
C ALA A 92 -3.11 3.92 -37.35
N ARG A 93 -1.92 3.31 -37.43
CA ARG A 93 -1.18 3.13 -38.70
C ARG A 93 -1.88 2.13 -39.62
N GLY A 94 -2.38 1.01 -39.08
CA GLY A 94 -3.14 0.02 -39.86
C GLY A 94 -4.53 0.48 -40.33
N ARG A 95 -5.09 1.55 -39.75
CA ARG A 95 -6.34 2.16 -40.24
C ARG A 95 -6.10 3.15 -41.37
N ARG A 96 -4.90 3.77 -41.48
CA ARG A 96 -4.59 4.67 -42.61
C ARG A 96 -4.55 3.95 -43.96
N GLU A 97 -4.42 2.63 -43.98
CA GLU A 97 -4.45 1.81 -45.20
C GLU A 97 -5.85 1.24 -45.53
N LYS A 98 -6.87 1.47 -44.67
CA LYS A 98 -8.25 0.93 -44.84
C LYS A 98 -9.35 2.00 -44.82
N VAL A 99 -9.04 3.25 -45.17
CA VAL A 99 -10.03 4.37 -45.11
C VAL A 99 -10.79 4.59 -46.43
N ASP A 100 -10.47 3.89 -47.52
CA ASP A 100 -11.15 4.08 -48.81
C ASP A 100 -12.37 3.17 -49.07
N ALA A 101 -12.82 2.39 -48.08
CA ALA A 101 -14.02 1.55 -48.23
C ALA A 101 -14.75 1.35 -46.90
N GLU A 102 -15.59 2.30 -46.52
CA GLU A 102 -16.96 2.07 -46.00
C GLU A 102 -17.54 3.36 -45.40
N GLY A 103 -18.63 3.81 -46.01
CA GLY A 103 -19.45 4.91 -45.56
C GLY A 103 -20.45 4.53 -44.46
N ALA A 104 -21.11 5.57 -43.96
CA ALA A 104 -22.28 5.55 -43.09
C ALA A 104 -22.10 4.97 -41.67
N ALA A 105 -21.70 5.85 -40.73
CA ALA A 105 -22.00 5.63 -39.31
C ALA A 105 -23.45 6.08 -39.01
N PRO A 106 -24.29 5.28 -38.33
CA PRO A 106 -25.63 5.69 -37.95
C PRO A 106 -25.59 6.65 -36.76
N ALA A 107 -26.61 7.52 -36.69
CA ALA A 107 -26.82 8.56 -35.70
C ALA A 107 -26.61 8.06 -34.25
N SER A 108 -25.70 8.70 -33.51
CA SER A 108 -25.39 8.36 -32.13
C SER A 108 -26.51 8.83 -31.19
N ALA A 109 -27.13 7.89 -30.49
CA ALA A 109 -28.00 8.15 -29.34
C ALA A 109 -27.33 9.12 -28.32
N PRO A 110 -28.11 9.93 -27.58
CA PRO A 110 -27.56 10.91 -26.65
C PRO A 110 -26.73 10.19 -25.58
N VAL A 111 -25.46 10.58 -25.45
CA VAL A 111 -24.56 10.04 -24.44
C VAL A 111 -25.18 10.28 -23.07
N PRO A 112 -25.42 9.25 -22.25
CA PRO A 112 -26.01 9.45 -20.93
C PRO A 112 -25.08 10.34 -20.08
N PRO A 113 -25.65 11.15 -19.17
CA PRO A 113 -24.87 12.04 -18.33
C PRO A 113 -23.85 11.23 -17.52
N ARG A 114 -22.64 11.77 -17.39
CA ARG A 114 -21.60 11.14 -16.58
C ARG A 114 -22.12 10.99 -15.15
N PRO A 115 -21.96 9.81 -14.51
CA PRO A 115 -22.38 9.63 -13.13
C PRO A 115 -21.76 10.71 -12.25
N GLU A 116 -22.55 11.31 -11.36
CA GLU A 116 -22.11 12.37 -10.43
C GLU A 116 -20.90 11.94 -9.59
N LEU A 117 -20.84 10.64 -9.28
CA LEU A 117 -19.69 9.96 -8.68
C LEU A 117 -18.35 10.29 -9.36
N CYS A 118 -18.32 10.44 -10.68
CA CYS A 118 -17.06 10.66 -11.41
C CYS A 118 -16.41 12.01 -11.06
N ALA A 119 -17.17 13.00 -10.58
CA ALA A 119 -16.64 14.30 -10.18
C ALA A 119 -16.09 14.32 -8.75
N LYS A 120 -16.42 13.30 -7.94
CA LYS A 120 -16.07 13.20 -6.52
C LYS A 120 -15.13 12.03 -6.21
N VAL A 121 -14.67 11.33 -7.26
CA VAL A 121 -13.73 10.20 -7.17
C VAL A 121 -12.49 10.50 -8.01
N ASP A 122 -11.35 10.60 -7.34
CA ASP A 122 -10.05 10.71 -7.98
C ASP A 122 -9.36 9.34 -8.03
N VAL A 123 -8.86 8.99 -9.21
CA VAL A 123 -8.19 7.70 -9.45
C VAL A 123 -6.75 7.96 -9.85
N GLY A 124 -5.83 7.31 -9.12
CA GLY A 124 -4.41 7.36 -9.40
C GLY A 124 -3.66 8.35 -8.52
N PHE A 125 -2.44 7.97 -8.21
CA PHE A 125 -1.63 8.63 -7.20
C PHE A 125 -1.33 10.10 -7.54
N ASN A 126 -0.97 10.39 -8.78
CA ASN A 126 -0.63 11.75 -9.20
C ASN A 126 -1.81 12.73 -9.12
N SER A 127 -3.04 12.25 -9.35
CA SER A 127 -4.25 13.08 -9.15
C SER A 127 -4.39 13.41 -7.68
N ILE A 128 -4.32 12.37 -6.83
CA ILE A 128 -4.51 12.48 -5.39
C ILE A 128 -3.44 13.40 -4.77
N THR A 129 -2.17 13.23 -5.11
CA THR A 129 -1.10 14.07 -4.56
C THR A 129 -1.17 15.50 -5.00
N ARG A 130 -1.56 15.77 -6.25
CA ARG A 130 -1.73 17.14 -6.74
C ARG A 130 -2.83 17.86 -5.97
N THR A 131 -3.98 17.22 -5.78
CA THR A 131 -5.08 17.80 -5.00
C THR A 131 -4.72 17.97 -3.52
N LEU A 132 -3.92 17.06 -2.94
CA LEU A 132 -3.41 17.21 -1.56
C LEU A 132 -2.36 18.32 -1.41
N GLN A 133 -1.67 18.69 -2.51
CA GLN A 133 -0.67 19.75 -2.53
C GLN A 133 -1.27 21.13 -2.80
N GLU A 134 -2.41 21.17 -3.50
CA GLU A 134 -3.09 22.43 -3.81
C GLU A 134 -3.59 23.07 -2.50
N PRO A 135 -3.11 24.28 -2.14
CA PRO A 135 -3.61 24.97 -0.96
C PRO A 135 -5.08 25.30 -1.19
N SER A 136 -5.95 24.58 -0.51
CA SER A 136 -7.38 24.86 -0.56
C SER A 136 -7.60 26.21 0.12
N PHE A 137 -7.97 27.23 -0.66
CA PHE A 137 -8.24 28.58 -0.14
C PHE A 137 -9.37 28.60 0.91
N ASP A 138 -10.21 27.57 0.92
CA ASP A 138 -11.15 27.27 1.99
C ASP A 138 -10.60 26.16 2.89
N ALA A 139 -10.05 26.53 4.05
CA ALA A 139 -9.58 25.62 5.10
C ALA A 139 -10.66 24.65 5.66
N ARG A 140 -11.91 24.81 5.22
CA ARG A 140 -13.07 23.97 5.60
C ARG A 140 -13.35 22.83 4.63
N CYS A 141 -12.77 22.87 3.43
CA CYS A 141 -13.08 21.91 2.37
C CYS A 141 -11.90 20.96 2.21
N GLN A 142 -11.89 19.87 2.99
CA GLN A 142 -10.93 18.80 2.72
C GLN A 142 -11.16 18.26 1.30
N PRO A 143 -10.11 18.05 0.51
CA PRO A 143 -10.27 17.49 -0.83
C PRO A 143 -10.81 16.06 -0.77
N TYR A 144 -10.44 15.30 0.27
CA TYR A 144 -10.78 13.88 0.42
C TYR A 144 -11.16 13.52 1.85
N ALA A 145 -12.25 12.78 2.00
CA ALA A 145 -12.64 12.16 3.26
C ALA A 145 -11.90 10.83 3.48
N MET A 146 -11.68 10.07 2.41
CA MET A 146 -11.03 8.76 2.49
C MET A 146 -10.13 8.52 1.28
N VAL A 147 -8.99 7.88 1.55
CA VAL A 147 -7.97 7.56 0.55
C VAL A 147 -7.60 6.09 0.68
N PHE A 148 -7.71 5.36 -0.41
CA PHE A 148 -7.43 3.94 -0.51
C PHE A 148 -6.17 3.71 -1.32
N VAL A 149 -5.28 2.86 -0.82
CA VAL A 149 -3.99 2.57 -1.45
C VAL A 149 -3.68 1.08 -1.41
N ALA A 150 -3.33 0.50 -2.55
CA ALA A 150 -2.77 -0.85 -2.66
C ALA A 150 -1.26 -0.82 -2.34
N ARG A 151 -0.87 -1.27 -1.13
CA ARG A 151 0.52 -1.14 -0.64
C ARG A 151 1.49 -2.14 -1.27
N GLY A 152 1.01 -3.31 -1.69
CA GLY A 152 1.86 -4.44 -2.10
C GLY A 152 2.79 -4.21 -3.29
N ASN A 153 2.57 -3.15 -4.09
CA ASN A 153 3.35 -2.87 -5.31
C ASN A 153 4.08 -1.51 -5.30
N GLN A 154 4.13 -0.82 -4.15
CA GLN A 154 4.71 0.52 -4.05
C GLN A 154 6.08 0.52 -3.35
N SER A 155 6.90 1.54 -3.63
CA SER A 155 8.22 1.69 -3.01
C SER A 155 8.12 1.96 -1.50
N SER A 156 9.17 1.62 -0.75
CA SER A 156 9.26 1.95 0.68
C SER A 156 9.19 3.46 0.92
N ALA A 157 9.84 4.26 0.07
CA ALA A 157 9.81 5.72 0.12
C ALA A 157 8.37 6.27 0.05
N PHE A 158 7.54 5.71 -0.84
CA PHE A 158 6.12 6.06 -0.92
C PHE A 158 5.39 5.72 0.37
N ASN A 159 5.57 4.50 0.89
CA ASN A 159 4.90 4.06 2.11
C ASN A 159 5.29 4.92 3.33
N CYS A 160 6.49 5.47 3.39
CA CYS A 160 6.91 6.33 4.49
C CYS A 160 6.40 7.78 4.37
N HIS A 161 6.25 8.31 3.15
CA HIS A 161 5.92 9.72 2.94
C HIS A 161 4.43 9.97 2.77
N PHE A 162 3.70 9.04 2.17
CA PHE A 162 2.29 9.26 1.82
C PHE A 162 1.39 9.49 3.04
N PRO A 163 1.48 8.71 4.14
CA PRO A 163 0.72 8.99 5.36
C PRO A 163 0.98 10.40 5.89
N LYS A 164 2.23 10.89 5.79
CA LYS A 164 2.59 12.25 6.24
C LYS A 164 1.86 13.31 5.43
N MET A 165 1.80 13.16 4.11
CA MET A 165 1.06 14.10 3.24
C MET A 165 -0.42 14.15 3.60
N VAL A 166 -1.05 12.98 3.80
CA VAL A 166 -2.48 12.89 4.16
C VAL A 166 -2.75 13.48 5.53
N GLY A 167 -1.88 13.21 6.50
CA GLY A 167 -1.99 13.79 7.84
C GLY A 167 -1.89 15.31 7.81
N VAL A 168 -0.91 15.89 7.10
CA VAL A 168 -0.73 17.35 7.00
C VAL A 168 -1.93 18.00 6.33
N ALA A 169 -2.43 17.43 5.23
CA ALA A 169 -3.59 17.95 4.52
C ALA A 169 -4.90 17.90 5.34
N SER A 170 -4.97 17.04 6.37
CA SER A 170 -6.15 16.88 7.22
C SER A 170 -6.01 17.49 8.62
N LYS A 171 -4.88 18.16 8.91
CA LYS A 171 -4.56 18.68 10.26
C LYS A 171 -5.61 19.67 10.78
N ASP A 172 -6.07 20.56 9.93
CA ASP A 172 -6.97 21.68 10.31
C ASP A 172 -8.40 21.24 10.61
N CYS A 173 -8.69 19.96 10.46
CA CYS A 173 -10.04 19.42 10.61
C CYS A 173 -10.22 18.67 11.93
N PRO A 174 -11.47 18.63 12.44
CA PRO A 174 -11.78 17.89 13.66
C PRO A 174 -11.49 16.40 13.46
N PRO A 175 -11.09 15.68 14.52
CA PRO A 175 -10.62 14.29 14.44
C PRO A 175 -11.63 13.33 13.78
N ASP A 176 -12.93 13.60 13.95
CA ASP A 176 -14.02 12.82 13.34
C ASP A 176 -14.14 13.01 11.82
N GLU A 177 -13.62 14.11 11.30
CA GLU A 177 -13.67 14.47 9.88
C GLU A 177 -12.29 14.38 9.21
N ARG A 178 -11.23 14.00 9.93
CA ARG A 178 -9.90 13.82 9.34
C ARG A 178 -9.92 12.77 8.23
N THR A 179 -9.14 13.01 7.18
CA THR A 179 -8.99 12.05 6.09
C THR A 179 -8.53 10.69 6.61
N ARG A 180 -9.26 9.64 6.24
CA ARG A 180 -8.93 8.25 6.62
C ARG A 180 -8.09 7.60 5.53
N LEU A 181 -6.93 7.07 5.91
CA LEU A 181 -6.02 6.39 5.02
C LEU A 181 -6.15 4.88 5.19
N VAL A 182 -6.56 4.20 4.13
CA VAL A 182 -6.70 2.74 4.10
C VAL A 182 -5.62 2.17 3.19
N GLY A 183 -4.69 1.43 3.80
CA GLY A 183 -3.65 0.72 3.08
C GLY A 183 -3.97 -0.78 2.98
N PHE A 184 -4.29 -1.27 1.80
CA PHE A 184 -4.52 -2.70 1.57
C PHE A 184 -3.19 -3.46 1.56
N SER A 185 -3.09 -4.49 2.41
CA SER A 185 -1.93 -5.37 2.48
C SER A 185 -1.88 -6.39 1.32
N LYS A 186 -3.06 -6.86 0.89
CA LYS A 186 -3.22 -7.78 -0.25
C LYS A 186 -3.18 -7.02 -1.59
N PRO A 187 -2.75 -7.66 -2.69
CA PRO A 187 -2.84 -7.07 -4.03
C PRO A 187 -4.30 -6.91 -4.46
N CYS A 188 -4.88 -5.73 -4.23
CA CYS A 188 -6.26 -5.40 -4.59
C CYS A 188 -6.40 -4.65 -5.93
N SER A 189 -5.29 -4.35 -6.60
CA SER A 189 -5.25 -3.55 -7.83
C SER A 189 -6.09 -4.15 -8.95
N ASP A 190 -6.14 -5.49 -9.03
CA ASP A 190 -6.82 -6.18 -10.12
C ASP A 190 -8.35 -6.13 -9.94
N ARG A 191 -8.82 -6.23 -8.70
CA ARG A 191 -10.24 -6.05 -8.35
C ARG A 191 -10.69 -4.62 -8.62
N LEU A 192 -9.88 -3.63 -8.24
CA LEU A 192 -10.13 -2.21 -8.51
C LEU A 192 -10.10 -1.91 -10.01
N SER A 193 -9.11 -2.46 -10.73
CA SER A 193 -8.96 -2.36 -12.19
C SER A 193 -10.20 -2.86 -12.93
N SER A 194 -10.68 -4.05 -12.54
CA SER A 194 -11.87 -4.68 -13.12
C SER A 194 -13.15 -3.88 -12.84
N SER A 195 -13.29 -3.39 -11.60
CA SER A 195 -14.45 -2.62 -11.17
C SER A 195 -14.52 -1.25 -11.87
N LEU A 196 -13.39 -0.55 -12.00
CA LEU A 196 -13.30 0.80 -12.60
C LEU A 196 -13.14 0.79 -14.13
N GLY A 197 -12.79 -0.35 -14.73
CA GLY A 197 -12.47 -0.46 -16.15
C GLY A 197 -11.17 0.27 -16.56
N ILE A 198 -10.20 0.38 -15.64
CA ILE A 198 -8.90 1.03 -15.89
C ILE A 198 -7.80 0.01 -15.66
N ALA A 199 -6.91 -0.16 -16.64
CA ALA A 199 -5.91 -1.24 -16.66
C ALA A 199 -4.98 -1.32 -15.43
N ARG A 200 -4.73 -0.20 -14.72
CA ARG A 200 -3.86 -0.15 -13.54
C ARG A 200 -4.35 0.88 -12.53
N VAL A 201 -5.01 0.42 -11.48
CA VAL A 201 -5.45 1.28 -10.37
C VAL A 201 -4.74 0.84 -9.09
N SER A 202 -3.93 1.72 -8.53
CA SER A 202 -3.24 1.50 -7.25
C SER A 202 -3.82 2.33 -6.11
N SER A 203 -4.49 3.43 -6.42
CA SER A 203 -4.98 4.38 -5.44
C SER A 203 -6.27 5.04 -5.92
N VAL A 204 -7.18 5.25 -4.97
CA VAL A 204 -8.48 5.87 -5.20
C VAL A 204 -8.76 6.77 -4.00
N ALA A 205 -9.17 8.01 -4.25
CA ALA A 205 -9.61 8.92 -3.19
C ALA A 205 -11.06 9.33 -3.44
N LEU A 206 -11.81 9.47 -2.35
CA LEU A 206 -13.21 9.89 -2.37
C LEU A 206 -13.36 11.19 -1.57
N SER A 207 -14.04 12.15 -2.20
CA SER A 207 -14.49 13.37 -1.51
C SER A 207 -15.66 13.06 -0.58
N ARG A 208 -15.89 13.93 0.41
CA ARG A 208 -16.96 13.78 1.41
C ARG A 208 -18.35 13.71 0.80
N ASP A 209 -18.61 14.51 -0.22
CA ASP A 209 -19.94 14.64 -0.85
C ASP A 209 -20.20 13.58 -1.93
N ALA A 210 -19.44 12.48 -1.93
CA ALA A 210 -19.63 11.42 -2.93
C ALA A 210 -20.99 10.71 -2.71
N PRO A 211 -21.90 10.71 -3.69
CA PRO A 211 -23.22 10.10 -3.53
C PRO A 211 -23.10 8.59 -3.30
N GLY A 212 -23.78 8.06 -2.28
CA GLY A 212 -23.73 6.63 -1.93
C GLY A 212 -22.47 6.19 -1.16
N ALA A 213 -21.52 7.09 -0.88
CA ALA A 213 -20.32 6.79 -0.10
C ALA A 213 -20.54 6.84 1.44
N ALA A 214 -21.72 7.23 1.91
CA ALA A 214 -22.00 7.39 3.34
C ALA A 214 -21.81 6.09 4.14
N ALA A 215 -22.33 4.96 3.64
CA ALA A 215 -22.16 3.67 4.32
C ALA A 215 -20.69 3.23 4.39
N LEU A 216 -19.92 3.51 3.34
CA LEU A 216 -18.48 3.24 3.30
C LEU A 216 -17.74 4.14 4.28
N TRP A 217 -18.11 5.43 4.34
CA TRP A 217 -17.55 6.38 5.28
C TRP A 217 -17.78 5.95 6.73
N ASP A 218 -18.99 5.55 7.10
CA ASP A 218 -19.31 5.11 8.46
C ASP A 218 -18.55 3.84 8.86
N LEU A 219 -18.34 2.91 7.92
CA LEU A 219 -17.53 1.72 8.15
C LEU A 219 -16.06 2.10 8.38
N VAL A 220 -15.48 2.89 7.48
CA VAL A 220 -14.07 3.32 7.56
C VAL A 220 -13.83 4.16 8.82
N ARG A 221 -14.75 5.07 9.17
CA ARG A 221 -14.67 5.88 10.40
C ARG A 221 -14.59 5.03 11.66
N ARG A 222 -15.38 3.95 11.73
CA ARG A 222 -15.40 3.04 12.89
C ARG A 222 -14.19 2.12 12.97
N LYS A 223 -13.64 1.71 11.82
CA LYS A 223 -12.60 0.69 11.74
C LYS A 223 -11.18 1.24 11.59
N VAL A 224 -11.05 2.47 11.09
CA VAL A 224 -9.75 3.05 10.71
C VAL A 224 -9.52 4.32 11.52
N ALA A 225 -8.43 4.30 12.29
CA ALA A 225 -7.98 5.48 13.01
C ALA A 225 -7.49 6.57 12.04
N PRO A 226 -7.63 7.87 12.39
CA PRO A 226 -6.93 8.94 11.68
C PRO A 226 -5.42 8.68 11.67
N VAL A 227 -4.72 9.19 10.65
CA VAL A 227 -3.25 9.12 10.62
C VAL A 227 -2.69 9.96 11.77
N ASP A 228 -1.94 9.31 12.66
CA ASP A 228 -1.25 9.98 13.75
C ASP A 228 0.03 10.66 13.23
N MET A 229 0.22 11.92 13.62
CA MET A 229 1.38 12.74 13.26
C MET A 229 2.08 13.27 14.50
N ALA A 230 2.40 12.38 15.44
CA ALA A 230 3.16 12.73 16.64
C ALA A 230 4.40 13.59 16.34
N TRP A 231 5.15 13.31 15.25
CA TRP A 231 6.33 14.11 14.88
C TRP A 231 6.01 15.58 14.56
N LEU A 232 4.82 15.88 14.05
CA LEU A 232 4.43 17.24 13.69
C LEU A 232 4.04 18.01 14.94
N GLU A 233 3.34 17.37 15.87
CA GLU A 233 3.02 17.97 17.17
C GLU A 233 4.30 18.17 18.00
N ASP A 234 5.22 17.21 17.97
CA ASP A 234 6.57 17.32 18.56
C ASP A 234 7.37 18.48 17.94
N ALA A 235 7.27 18.69 16.62
CA ALA A 235 7.92 19.81 15.97
C ALA A 235 7.32 21.17 16.40
N MET A 236 6.01 21.21 16.65
CA MET A 236 5.32 22.40 17.13
C MET A 236 5.63 22.71 18.60
N SER A 237 5.94 21.71 19.43
CA SER A 237 6.32 21.91 20.83
C SER A 237 7.73 22.53 21.01
N ALA A 238 8.51 22.63 19.91
CA ALA A 238 9.87 23.14 19.89
C ALA A 238 10.83 22.43 20.86
N GLU A 239 10.49 21.20 21.26
CA GLU A 239 11.32 20.40 22.17
C GLU A 239 12.49 19.77 21.41
N HIS A 240 13.71 20.04 21.88
CA HIS A 240 14.91 19.46 21.29
C HIS A 240 15.03 17.97 21.65
N ARG A 241 15.07 17.09 20.65
CA ARG A 241 15.32 15.65 20.84
C ARG A 241 16.78 15.28 20.67
N VAL A 242 17.27 14.41 21.56
CA VAL A 242 18.65 13.90 21.53
C VAL A 242 18.88 13.05 20.28
N THR A 243 20.10 13.10 19.73
CA THR A 243 20.48 12.33 18.55
C THR A 243 20.50 10.84 18.84
N LYS A 244 19.90 10.05 17.94
CA LYS A 244 19.88 8.59 18.02
C LYS A 244 20.95 8.02 17.09
N ILE A 245 21.99 7.41 17.67
CA ILE A 245 23.11 6.83 16.92
C ILE A 245 22.96 5.29 16.94
N ILE A 246 22.81 4.68 15.77
CA ILE A 246 22.75 3.23 15.60
C ILE A 246 24.11 2.72 15.12
N SER A 247 24.60 1.64 15.71
CA SER A 247 25.84 0.99 15.28
C SER A 247 25.49 -0.32 14.57
N VAL A 248 25.90 -0.47 13.30
CA VAL A 248 25.61 -1.64 12.47
C VAL A 248 26.91 -2.25 11.98
N ASP A 249 27.07 -3.56 12.17
CA ASP A 249 28.22 -4.30 11.66
C ASP A 249 28.04 -4.58 10.16
N THR A 250 28.91 -3.98 9.34
CA THR A 250 28.88 -4.14 7.89
C THR A 250 30.02 -5.06 7.44
N PRO A 251 29.77 -6.10 6.62
CA PRO A 251 30.83 -6.96 6.11
C PRO A 251 31.74 -6.18 5.14
N MET A 252 33.06 -6.22 5.37
CA MET A 252 34.05 -5.64 4.47
C MET A 252 34.43 -6.66 3.38
N GLY A 253 34.37 -6.23 2.12
CA GLY A 253 34.81 -7.02 0.97
C GLY A 253 36.30 -7.40 1.10
N SER A 254 36.64 -8.61 0.66
CA SER A 254 38.02 -9.10 0.71
C SER A 254 38.93 -8.23 -0.17
N LYS A 255 40.05 -7.77 0.39
CA LYS A 255 41.05 -6.99 -0.33
C LYS A 255 41.65 -7.91 -1.41
N ARG A 256 41.49 -7.57 -2.69
CA ARG A 256 42.16 -8.29 -3.79
C ARG A 256 43.67 -8.21 -3.56
N ALA A 257 44.31 -9.37 -3.38
CA ALA A 257 45.76 -9.46 -3.32
C ALA A 257 46.34 -9.02 -4.67
N ARG A 258 47.31 -8.10 -4.64
CA ARG A 258 48.00 -7.61 -5.84
C ARG A 258 49.03 -8.66 -6.25
N THR A 259 48.73 -9.45 -7.27
CA THR A 259 49.68 -10.38 -7.88
C THR A 259 50.78 -9.55 -8.56
N THR A 260 52.02 -9.70 -8.08
CA THR A 260 53.24 -9.17 -8.68
C THR A 260 53.78 -10.10 -9.76
#